data_AF-A0A2N3I8Z7-F1
#
_entry.id   AF-A0A2N3I8Z7-F1
#
_cell.length_a   1.000
_cell.length_b   1.000
_cell.length_c   1.000
_cell.angle_alpha   90.00
_cell.angle_beta   90.00
_cell.angle_gamma   90.00
#
_symmetry.space_group_name_H-M   'P 1'
#
loop_
_entity.id
_entity.type
_entity.pdbx_description
1 polymer ?
#
loop_
_entity_poly.entity_id
_entity_poly.type
_entity_poly.pdbx_seq_one_letter_code
_entity_poly.pdbx_strand_id
1 'polypeptide(L)'
;MQDVSCEKLSISNSVFNSHFYLIGCKVSEEFFLENNEFRNDFSLGSGSAKSGFARNIINLENAYIPYKQFQKGLSTEIKKGKTTVYYGNTHQELADEIEYDHLVTYYNKFLKVYRDQNDKVSYNACFVALKRLETRRLGYLYSKNRTNLDLWLQWKFNELLDYLCEYGTNPFLALSHSIRIMLLFALFLCFFASSKDYLQPSEFRGALQRWGLALQKEGGFTEIYSEEVQKKLDNLESFRKTLELSTGNVPSVLAFFLQPLFFSAKLYYNLQKWFLKRIDFTRGNWQEMSRKKRMWVSMRIFVAIVLLLFWGLFMRVLNSLALSMNCFVTLGYGEIKAKGIAKYLVVLEGVFGWTMLTIFSASLITQLMG
;
A
#
# COMPACT_ATOMS: atom_id res chain seq x y z
N MET A 1 -24.30 34.58 -20.32
CA MET A 1 -24.57 35.23 -21.62
C MET A 1 -25.74 34.52 -22.27
N GLN A 2 -26.73 35.24 -22.80
CA GLN A 2 -27.75 34.67 -23.67
C GLN A 2 -27.43 35.10 -25.10
N ASP A 3 -27.39 34.13 -26.02
CA ASP A 3 -27.30 34.30 -27.48
C ASP A 3 -26.08 35.09 -27.99
N VAL A 4 -24.87 34.56 -27.74
CA VAL A 4 -23.64 35.07 -28.33
C VAL A 4 -23.23 34.19 -29.52
N SER A 5 -23.12 34.78 -30.71
CA SER A 5 -22.54 34.14 -31.89
C SER A 5 -21.19 34.79 -32.21
N CYS A 6 -20.12 34.01 -32.19
CA CYS A 6 -18.76 34.52 -32.45
C CYS A 6 -17.87 33.43 -33.06
N GLU A 7 -16.80 33.84 -33.74
CA GLU A 7 -15.82 32.91 -34.31
C GLU A 7 -14.93 32.32 -33.22
N LYS A 8 -14.40 33.19 -32.35
CA LYS A 8 -13.55 32.83 -31.22
C LYS A 8 -14.07 33.43 -29.93
N LEU A 9 -14.12 32.63 -28.87
CA LEU A 9 -14.48 33.07 -27.53
C LEU A 9 -13.43 32.58 -26.53
N SER A 10 -12.71 33.50 -25.90
CA SER A 10 -11.72 33.18 -24.86
C SER A 10 -12.09 33.89 -23.57
N ILE A 11 -12.16 33.12 -22.48
CA ILE A 11 -12.35 33.62 -21.13
C ILE A 11 -11.20 33.03 -20.31
N SER A 12 -10.34 33.88 -19.77
CA SER A 12 -9.19 33.42 -18.98
C SER A 12 -8.91 34.28 -17.76
N ASN A 13 -8.17 33.70 -16.81
CA ASN A 13 -7.70 34.36 -15.59
C ASN A 13 -8.81 35.05 -14.78
N SER A 14 -10.02 34.48 -14.77
CA SER A 14 -11.19 35.07 -14.13
C SER A 14 -11.68 34.24 -12.94
N VAL A 15 -12.13 34.90 -11.88
CA VAL A 15 -12.76 34.25 -10.71
C VAL A 15 -14.26 34.51 -10.75
N PHE A 16 -15.05 33.45 -10.87
CA PHE A 16 -16.50 33.52 -10.88
C PHE A 16 -17.05 33.14 -9.52
N ASN A 17 -17.43 34.17 -8.75
CA ASN A 17 -18.04 34.04 -7.42
C ASN A 17 -19.55 33.75 -7.46
N SER A 18 -20.18 33.79 -8.63
CA SER A 18 -21.61 33.52 -8.83
C SER A 18 -21.80 32.46 -9.91
N HIS A 19 -23.03 31.96 -10.07
CA HIS A 19 -23.38 31.01 -11.12
C HIS A 19 -22.99 31.54 -12.51
N PHE A 20 -22.29 30.72 -13.28
CA PHE A 20 -21.86 31.02 -14.63
C PHE A 20 -22.63 30.16 -15.63
N TYR A 21 -23.36 30.83 -16.52
CA TYR A 21 -24.23 30.23 -17.51
C TYR A 21 -23.79 30.59 -18.93
N LEU A 22 -23.54 29.56 -19.73
CA LEU A 22 -23.46 29.67 -21.19
C LEU A 22 -24.70 29.01 -21.79
N ILE A 23 -25.62 29.84 -22.25
CA ILE A 23 -26.90 29.42 -22.83
C ILE A 23 -27.00 30.06 -24.20
N GLY A 24 -27.32 29.28 -25.23
CA GLY A 24 -27.49 29.83 -26.58
C GLY A 24 -26.20 30.31 -27.26
N CYS A 25 -25.02 30.02 -26.70
CA CYS A 25 -23.74 30.51 -27.25
C CYS A 25 -23.26 29.63 -28.40
N LYS A 26 -23.15 30.19 -29.61
CA LYS A 26 -22.60 29.53 -30.81
C LYS A 26 -21.18 30.04 -31.06
N VAL A 27 -20.20 29.16 -30.90
CA VAL A 27 -18.79 29.44 -31.22
C VAL A 27 -18.40 28.57 -32.41
N SER A 28 -17.97 29.18 -33.52
CA SER A 28 -17.72 28.44 -34.76
C SER A 28 -16.30 27.89 -34.92
N GLU A 29 -15.29 28.52 -34.30
CA GLU A 29 -13.89 28.10 -34.43
C GLU A 29 -13.29 27.63 -33.10
N GLU A 30 -13.04 28.54 -32.15
CA GLU A 30 -12.25 28.26 -30.95
C GLU A 30 -12.95 28.75 -29.67
N PHE A 31 -13.02 27.88 -28.66
CA PHE A 31 -13.54 28.23 -27.34
C PHE A 31 -12.53 27.91 -26.23
N PHE A 32 -11.95 28.93 -25.62
CA PHE A 32 -10.97 28.78 -24.55
C PHE A 32 -11.55 29.19 -23.19
N LEU A 33 -11.50 28.26 -22.23
CA LEU A 33 -11.74 28.53 -20.82
C LEU A 33 -10.53 28.08 -20.02
N GLU A 34 -9.60 29.01 -19.79
CA GLU A 34 -8.30 28.70 -19.18
C GLU A 34 -8.04 29.51 -17.91
N ASN A 35 -7.45 28.87 -16.90
CA ASN A 35 -7.06 29.51 -15.65
C ASN A 35 -8.19 30.29 -14.97
N ASN A 36 -9.42 29.79 -15.08
CA ASN A 36 -10.56 30.35 -14.38
C ASN A 36 -10.80 29.61 -13.06
N GLU A 37 -11.39 30.30 -12.09
CA GLU A 37 -11.84 29.70 -10.84
C GLU A 37 -13.36 29.83 -10.73
N PHE A 38 -14.08 28.73 -10.96
CA PHE A 38 -15.54 28.69 -10.74
C PHE A 38 -15.80 28.20 -9.32
N ARG A 39 -16.00 29.15 -8.39
CA ARG A 39 -16.35 28.86 -6.99
C ARG A 39 -17.80 28.42 -6.83
N ASN A 40 -18.62 28.83 -7.79
CA ASN A 40 -20.02 28.45 -7.93
C ASN A 40 -20.29 27.86 -9.32
N ASP A 41 -21.56 27.62 -9.61
CA ASP A 41 -22.02 26.66 -10.61
C ASP A 41 -21.55 27.01 -12.02
N PHE A 42 -21.13 25.99 -12.77
CA PHE A 42 -20.95 26.07 -14.21
C PHE A 42 -22.03 25.21 -14.86
N SER A 43 -22.88 25.83 -15.67
CA SER A 43 -23.96 25.15 -16.38
C SER A 43 -23.95 25.46 -17.87
N LEU A 44 -24.09 24.41 -18.67
CA LEU A 44 -24.28 24.46 -20.10
C LEU A 44 -25.77 24.24 -20.37
N GLY A 45 -26.51 25.30 -20.70
CA GLY A 45 -27.95 25.21 -20.93
C GLY A 45 -28.29 24.81 -22.36
N SER A 46 -29.41 24.10 -22.53
CA SER A 46 -30.10 23.92 -23.82
C SER A 46 -31.23 24.95 -24.00
N GLY A 47 -31.40 25.41 -25.24
CA GLY A 47 -32.63 26.07 -25.69
C GLY A 47 -33.69 25.04 -26.06
N SER A 48 -34.98 25.37 -25.86
CA SER A 48 -36.11 24.48 -26.13
C SER A 48 -36.47 24.42 -27.62
N ALA A 49 -36.77 23.23 -28.14
CA ALA A 49 -37.56 23.05 -29.36
C ALA A 49 -38.89 22.35 -29.02
N LYS A 50 -40.01 22.94 -29.47
CA LYS A 50 -41.30 22.25 -29.55
C LYS A 50 -41.18 21.18 -30.63
N SER A 51 -41.35 19.92 -30.24
CA SER A 51 -41.20 18.70 -31.06
C SER A 51 -39.77 18.35 -31.50
N GLY A 52 -39.24 17.26 -30.91
CA GLY A 52 -38.13 16.47 -31.45
C GLY A 52 -36.72 17.04 -31.20
N PHE A 53 -36.08 16.57 -30.14
CA PHE A 53 -34.61 16.58 -29.92
C PHE A 53 -33.85 17.87 -30.29
N ALA A 54 -33.58 18.71 -29.29
CA ALA A 54 -32.53 19.72 -29.34
C ALA A 54 -31.55 19.51 -28.16
N ARG A 55 -30.39 18.92 -28.43
CA ARG A 55 -29.22 18.95 -27.52
C ARG A 55 -27.95 19.21 -28.33
N ASN A 56 -27.53 20.47 -28.38
CA ASN A 56 -26.15 20.95 -28.46
C ASN A 56 -26.19 22.43 -28.84
N ILE A 57 -25.50 23.30 -28.10
CA ILE A 57 -25.22 24.66 -28.59
C ILE A 57 -23.72 25.00 -28.51
N ILE A 58 -22.93 24.31 -27.67
CA ILE A 58 -21.46 24.46 -27.68
C ILE A 58 -20.82 23.26 -28.39
N ASN A 59 -20.12 23.51 -29.50
CA ASN A 59 -19.20 22.55 -30.09
C ASN A 59 -17.97 22.46 -29.19
N LEU A 60 -17.87 21.39 -28.39
CA LEU A 60 -16.74 21.19 -27.47
C LEU A 60 -15.52 20.57 -28.16
N GLU A 61 -15.60 20.17 -29.43
CA GLU A 61 -14.49 19.49 -30.13
C GLU A 61 -13.27 20.41 -30.29
N ASN A 62 -13.48 21.74 -30.36
CA ASN A 62 -12.43 22.75 -30.44
C ASN A 62 -12.27 23.56 -29.13
N ALA A 63 -12.72 23.00 -27.99
CA ALA A 63 -12.73 23.72 -26.73
C ALA A 63 -11.73 23.14 -25.72
N TYR A 64 -10.76 23.95 -25.26
CA TYR A 64 -9.90 23.55 -24.13
C TYR A 64 -10.48 24.10 -22.81
N ILE A 65 -10.88 23.18 -21.93
CA ILE A 65 -11.61 23.47 -20.69
C ILE A 65 -11.12 22.53 -19.58
N PRO A 66 -10.03 22.83 -18.85
CA PRO A 66 -9.49 21.92 -17.83
C PRO A 66 -10.53 21.59 -16.74
N TYR A 67 -10.73 20.31 -16.40
CA TYR A 67 -11.80 19.93 -15.44
C TYR A 67 -11.59 20.53 -14.04
N LYS A 68 -10.33 20.77 -13.65
CA LYS A 68 -9.96 21.29 -12.32
C LYS A 68 -10.60 22.63 -11.97
N GLN A 69 -11.05 23.41 -12.96
CA GLN A 69 -11.72 24.69 -12.71
C GLN A 69 -13.15 24.54 -12.16
N PHE A 70 -13.75 23.34 -12.22
CA PHE A 70 -15.09 23.05 -11.71
C PHE A 70 -15.05 22.52 -10.27
N GLN A 71 -15.02 23.40 -9.26
CA GLN A 71 -14.89 22.99 -7.86
C GLN A 71 -16.04 22.10 -7.36
N LYS A 72 -17.26 22.32 -7.86
CA LYS A 72 -18.47 21.56 -7.49
C LYS A 72 -18.87 20.50 -8.53
N GLY A 73 -18.04 20.26 -9.53
CA GLY A 73 -18.36 19.42 -10.68
C GLY A 73 -19.35 20.07 -11.66
N LEU A 74 -19.88 19.26 -12.58
CA LEU A 74 -20.84 19.69 -13.60
C LEU A 74 -22.27 19.69 -13.03
N SER A 75 -23.16 20.49 -13.63
CA SER A 75 -24.56 20.60 -13.24
C SER A 75 -25.50 20.78 -14.45
N THR A 76 -26.77 20.41 -14.31
CA THR A 76 -27.83 20.73 -15.30
C THR A 76 -28.77 21.81 -14.76
N GLU A 77 -29.45 22.53 -15.66
CA GLU A 77 -30.46 23.53 -15.29
C GLU A 77 -31.86 22.91 -15.38
N ILE A 78 -32.65 22.99 -14.30
CA ILE A 78 -34.06 22.60 -14.29
C ILE A 78 -34.93 23.85 -14.39
N LYS A 79 -35.78 23.91 -15.43
CA LYS A 79 -36.81 24.94 -15.57
C LYS A 79 -38.20 24.38 -15.23
N LYS A 80 -38.53 24.38 -13.93
CA LYS A 80 -39.89 24.10 -13.41
C LYS A 80 -40.46 25.34 -12.71
N GLY A 81 -40.67 26.43 -13.47
CA GLY A 81 -41.21 27.70 -12.97
C GLY A 81 -40.22 28.62 -12.25
N LYS A 82 -39.21 28.06 -11.56
CA LYS A 82 -38.00 28.74 -11.07
C LYS A 82 -36.78 27.95 -11.56
N THR A 83 -35.75 28.65 -12.03
CA THR A 83 -34.47 28.02 -12.40
C THR A 83 -33.82 27.45 -11.14
N THR A 84 -33.67 26.13 -11.07
CA THR A 84 -32.95 25.42 -10.01
C THR A 84 -31.86 24.55 -10.61
N VAL A 85 -30.71 24.47 -9.96
CA VAL A 85 -29.54 23.73 -10.45
C VAL A 85 -29.57 22.29 -9.93
N TYR A 86 -29.21 21.35 -10.80
CA TYR A 86 -29.18 19.92 -10.50
C TYR A 86 -27.75 19.40 -10.45
N TYR A 87 -27.39 18.75 -9.34
CA TYR A 87 -26.07 18.15 -9.12
C TYR A 87 -26.08 16.64 -8.95
N GLY A 88 -27.26 16.05 -8.69
CA GLY A 88 -27.38 14.66 -8.27
C GLY A 88 -26.75 14.42 -6.88
N ASN A 89 -26.85 15.40 -5.98
CA ASN A 89 -26.30 15.30 -4.62
C ASN A 89 -27.33 14.79 -3.61
N THR A 90 -28.61 15.16 -3.79
CA THR A 90 -29.68 14.86 -2.83
C THR A 90 -30.54 13.69 -3.29
N HIS A 91 -31.27 13.05 -2.38
CA HIS A 91 -32.20 11.97 -2.74
C HIS A 91 -33.34 12.46 -3.65
N GLN A 92 -33.73 13.75 -3.53
CA GLN A 92 -34.75 14.37 -4.37
C GLN A 92 -34.23 14.57 -5.80
N GLU A 93 -33.00 15.07 -5.95
CA GLU A 93 -32.35 15.18 -7.26
C GLU A 93 -32.12 13.79 -7.86
N LEU A 94 -31.57 12.87 -7.09
CA LEU A 94 -31.32 11.51 -7.56
C LEU A 94 -32.61 10.77 -7.94
N ALA A 95 -33.80 11.22 -7.50
CA ALA A 95 -35.07 10.63 -7.92
C ALA A 95 -35.48 11.04 -9.35
N ASP A 96 -35.04 12.21 -9.84
CA ASP A 96 -35.35 12.72 -11.19
C ASP A 96 -34.45 12.04 -12.22
N GLU A 97 -34.97 10.99 -12.86
CA GLU A 97 -34.25 10.17 -13.83
C GLU A 97 -33.86 10.94 -15.09
N ILE A 98 -34.70 11.87 -15.54
CA ILE A 98 -34.46 12.66 -16.75
C ILE A 98 -33.24 13.56 -16.55
N GLU A 99 -33.19 14.29 -15.43
CA GLU A 99 -32.08 15.19 -15.13
C GLU A 99 -30.80 14.43 -14.78
N TYR A 100 -30.92 13.25 -14.16
CA TYR A 100 -29.79 12.35 -13.98
C TYR A 100 -29.15 11.94 -15.32
N ASP A 101 -29.96 11.47 -16.28
CA ASP A 101 -29.49 11.06 -17.60
C ASP A 101 -28.89 12.23 -18.39
N HIS A 102 -29.44 13.44 -18.22
CA HIS A 102 -28.88 14.67 -18.78
C HIS A 102 -27.49 14.95 -18.23
N LEU A 103 -27.33 14.88 -16.91
CA LEU A 103 -26.06 15.14 -16.25
C LEU A 103 -25.00 14.10 -16.67
N VAL A 104 -25.35 12.81 -16.69
CA VAL A 104 -24.49 11.73 -17.19
C VAL A 104 -24.07 11.99 -18.64
N THR A 105 -25.00 12.44 -19.50
CA THR A 105 -24.69 12.81 -20.89
C THR A 105 -23.65 13.93 -20.97
N TYR A 106 -23.72 14.94 -20.10
CA TYR A 106 -22.73 16.02 -20.07
C TYR A 106 -21.36 15.53 -19.64
N TYR A 107 -21.27 14.73 -18.57
CA TYR A 107 -20.02 14.09 -18.16
C TYR A 107 -19.39 13.29 -19.32
N ASN A 108 -20.18 12.48 -20.04
CA ASN A 108 -19.68 11.70 -21.17
C ASN A 108 -19.17 12.56 -22.34
N LYS A 109 -19.79 13.72 -22.61
CA LYS A 109 -19.30 14.67 -23.60
C LYS A 109 -17.94 15.24 -23.22
N PHE A 110 -17.78 15.66 -21.96
CA PHE A 110 -16.49 16.13 -21.46
C PHE A 110 -15.42 15.03 -21.49
N LEU A 111 -15.77 13.80 -21.11
CA LEU A 111 -14.86 12.66 -21.21
C LEU A 111 -14.39 12.41 -22.65
N LYS A 112 -15.29 12.51 -23.64
CA LYS A 112 -14.91 12.42 -25.06
C LYS A 112 -13.90 13.51 -25.40
N VAL A 113 -14.19 14.76 -25.06
CA VAL A 113 -13.32 15.91 -25.34
C VAL A 113 -11.93 15.74 -24.72
N TYR A 114 -11.85 15.39 -23.43
CA TYR A 114 -10.56 15.19 -22.76
C TYR A 114 -9.77 14.02 -23.34
N ARG A 115 -10.45 12.95 -23.72
CA ARG A 115 -9.80 11.80 -24.39
C ARG A 115 -9.25 12.21 -25.75
N ASP A 116 -10.04 12.92 -26.54
CA ASP A 116 -9.65 13.36 -27.89
C ASP A 116 -8.48 14.38 -27.81
N GLN A 117 -8.39 15.15 -26.73
CA GLN A 117 -7.29 16.08 -26.43
C GLN A 117 -6.08 15.44 -25.74
N ASN A 118 -6.15 14.16 -25.39
CA ASN A 118 -5.15 13.47 -24.55
C ASN A 118 -4.89 14.16 -23.19
N ASP A 119 -5.87 14.89 -22.65
CA ASP A 119 -5.82 15.47 -21.30
C ASP A 119 -6.24 14.43 -20.25
N LYS A 120 -5.28 13.57 -19.89
CA LYS A 120 -5.50 12.49 -18.92
C LYS A 120 -5.88 13.00 -17.52
N VAL A 121 -5.41 14.19 -17.13
CA VAL A 121 -5.68 14.75 -15.80
C VAL A 121 -7.15 15.16 -15.70
N SER A 122 -7.64 15.93 -16.68
CA SER A 122 -9.05 16.32 -16.73
C SER A 122 -9.98 15.14 -16.98
N TYR A 123 -9.55 14.19 -17.84
CA TYR A 123 -10.29 12.95 -18.08
C TYR A 123 -10.52 12.17 -16.79
N ASN A 124 -9.46 11.87 -16.03
CA ASN A 124 -9.55 11.09 -14.80
C ASN A 124 -10.42 11.80 -13.75
N ALA A 125 -10.24 13.12 -13.55
CA ALA A 125 -11.03 13.88 -12.60
C ALA A 125 -12.53 13.90 -12.96
N CYS A 126 -12.85 14.07 -14.25
CA CYS A 126 -14.22 14.01 -14.76
C CYS A 126 -14.83 12.61 -14.61
N PHE A 127 -14.03 11.56 -14.88
CA PHE A 127 -14.46 10.16 -14.77
C PHE A 127 -14.79 9.80 -13.32
N VAL A 128 -13.92 10.16 -12.37
CA VAL A 128 -14.16 9.95 -10.94
C VAL A 128 -15.43 10.67 -10.49
N ALA A 129 -15.66 11.91 -10.93
CA ALA A 129 -16.87 12.66 -10.60
C ALA A 129 -18.14 11.99 -11.14
N LEU A 130 -18.11 11.49 -12.38
CA LEU A 130 -19.20 10.68 -12.96
C LEU A 130 -19.45 9.41 -12.14
N LYS A 131 -18.39 8.66 -11.80
CA LYS A 131 -18.52 7.42 -11.01
C LYS A 131 -19.06 7.65 -9.61
N ARG A 132 -18.71 8.77 -8.97
CA ARG A 132 -19.32 9.19 -7.69
C ARG A 132 -20.81 9.51 -7.85
N LEU A 133 -21.21 10.17 -8.93
CA LEU A 133 -22.62 10.39 -9.25
C LEU A 133 -23.40 9.06 -9.41
N GLU A 134 -22.87 8.14 -10.22
CA GLU A 134 -23.44 6.79 -10.41
C GLU A 134 -23.57 6.03 -9.08
N THR A 135 -22.54 6.12 -8.24
CA THR A 135 -22.50 5.44 -6.93
C THR A 135 -23.55 6.00 -5.97
N ARG A 136 -23.77 7.32 -5.98
CA ARG A 136 -24.85 7.94 -5.20
C ARG A 136 -26.23 7.51 -5.71
N ARG A 137 -26.41 7.41 -7.02
CA ARG A 137 -27.66 6.88 -7.62
C ARG A 137 -27.91 5.43 -7.22
N LEU A 138 -26.89 4.57 -7.22
CA LEU A 138 -27.00 3.19 -6.71
C LEU A 138 -27.42 3.15 -5.23
N GLY A 139 -26.82 3.99 -4.38
CA GLY A 139 -27.20 4.13 -2.98
C GLY A 139 -28.67 4.56 -2.81
N TYR A 140 -29.14 5.51 -3.63
CA TYR A 140 -30.54 5.92 -3.68
C TYR A 140 -31.46 4.77 -4.13
N LEU A 141 -31.13 4.06 -5.22
CA LEU A 141 -31.94 2.94 -5.73
C LEU A 141 -32.04 1.80 -4.69
N TYR A 142 -30.93 1.49 -4.02
CA TYR A 142 -30.93 0.54 -2.91
C TYR A 142 -31.79 1.04 -1.73
N SER A 143 -31.76 2.35 -1.42
CA SER A 143 -32.61 2.91 -0.37
C SER A 143 -34.11 2.71 -0.64
N LYS A 144 -34.51 2.66 -1.92
CA LYS A 144 -35.89 2.37 -2.36
C LYS A 144 -36.21 0.87 -2.37
N ASN A 145 -35.21 0.02 -2.63
CA ASN A 145 -35.39 -1.44 -2.70
C ASN A 145 -34.30 -2.17 -1.89
N ARG A 146 -34.44 -2.17 -0.56
CA ARG A 146 -33.42 -2.69 0.38
C ARG A 146 -33.20 -4.20 0.34
N THR A 147 -34.11 -4.95 -0.28
CA THR A 147 -33.99 -6.41 -0.41
C THR A 147 -33.12 -6.82 -1.60
N ASN A 148 -32.79 -5.89 -2.51
CA ASN A 148 -31.97 -6.16 -3.67
C ASN A 148 -30.48 -6.18 -3.27
N LEU A 149 -29.94 -7.40 -3.13
CA LEU A 149 -28.54 -7.64 -2.78
C LEU A 149 -27.57 -7.22 -3.89
N ASP A 150 -27.96 -7.31 -5.16
CA ASP A 150 -27.12 -6.90 -6.29
C ASP A 150 -26.85 -5.39 -6.26
N LEU A 151 -27.89 -4.59 -5.99
CA LEU A 151 -27.75 -3.13 -5.84
C LEU A 151 -26.87 -2.77 -4.64
N TRP A 152 -27.00 -3.50 -3.53
CA TRP A 152 -26.15 -3.29 -2.37
C TRP A 152 -24.68 -3.61 -2.66
N LEU A 153 -24.41 -4.75 -3.29
CA LEU A 153 -23.06 -5.16 -3.67
C LEU A 153 -22.43 -4.16 -4.64
N GLN A 154 -23.14 -3.74 -5.68
CA GLN A 154 -22.63 -2.75 -6.64
C GLN A 154 -22.32 -1.42 -5.96
N TRP A 155 -23.20 -0.93 -5.08
CA TRP A 155 -22.97 0.30 -4.34
C TRP A 155 -21.74 0.20 -3.44
N LYS A 156 -21.63 -0.85 -2.62
CA LYS A 156 -20.50 -1.03 -1.69
C LYS A 156 -19.19 -1.32 -2.39
N PHE A 157 -19.22 -2.06 -3.49
CA PHE A 157 -18.05 -2.29 -4.31
C PHE A 157 -17.57 -0.97 -4.95
N ASN A 158 -18.48 -0.13 -5.43
CA ASN A 158 -18.11 1.18 -5.96
C ASN A 158 -17.52 2.12 -4.88
N GLU A 159 -18.08 2.15 -3.67
CA GLU A 159 -17.49 2.90 -2.55
C GLU A 159 -16.09 2.40 -2.20
N LEU A 160 -15.90 1.07 -2.23
CA LEU A 160 -14.59 0.46 -2.01
C LEU A 160 -13.59 0.87 -3.10
N LEU A 161 -13.99 0.85 -4.38
CA LEU A 161 -13.13 1.26 -5.49
C LEU A 161 -12.77 2.75 -5.46
N ASP A 162 -13.70 3.63 -5.09
CA ASP A 162 -13.39 5.07 -4.91
C ASP A 162 -12.33 5.25 -3.83
N TYR A 163 -12.52 4.62 -2.67
CA TYR A 163 -11.58 4.71 -1.55
C TYR A 163 -10.20 4.13 -1.88
N LEU A 164 -10.14 3.00 -2.59
CA LEU A 164 -8.88 2.31 -2.83
C LEU A 164 -8.08 2.89 -4.00
N CYS A 165 -8.74 3.23 -5.11
CA CYS A 165 -8.04 3.57 -6.36
C CYS A 165 -8.74 4.64 -7.21
N GLU A 166 -9.71 5.37 -6.65
CA GLU A 166 -10.52 6.35 -7.38
C GLU A 166 -11.12 5.72 -8.66
N TYR A 167 -11.79 4.57 -8.52
CA TYR A 167 -12.35 3.81 -9.65
C TYR A 167 -11.32 3.38 -10.71
N GLY A 168 -10.06 3.21 -10.30
CA GLY A 168 -8.97 2.73 -11.14
C GLY A 168 -8.15 3.82 -11.80
N THR A 169 -8.49 5.10 -11.60
CA THR A 169 -7.70 6.21 -12.16
C THR A 169 -6.38 6.43 -11.43
N ASN A 170 -6.23 5.92 -10.20
CA ASN A 170 -5.04 6.11 -9.38
C ASN A 170 -4.53 4.80 -8.73
N PRO A 171 -3.65 4.03 -9.41
CA PRO A 171 -3.09 2.79 -8.88
C PRO A 171 -2.12 3.03 -7.71
N PHE A 172 -1.50 4.21 -7.62
CA PHE A 172 -0.61 4.54 -6.49
C PHE A 172 -1.38 4.62 -5.17
N LEU A 173 -2.64 5.06 -5.21
CA LEU A 173 -3.52 5.04 -4.03
C LEU A 173 -3.74 3.58 -3.55
N ALA A 174 -4.03 2.67 -4.49
CA ALA A 174 -4.22 1.24 -4.18
C ALA A 174 -2.96 0.62 -3.56
N LEU A 175 -1.80 0.94 -4.13
CA LEU A 175 -0.50 0.51 -3.61
C LEU A 175 -0.24 1.07 -2.20
N SER A 176 -0.54 2.36 -1.98
CA SER A 176 -0.38 2.99 -0.67
C SER A 176 -1.24 2.32 0.41
N HIS A 177 -2.51 2.06 0.11
CA HIS A 177 -3.40 1.34 1.02
C HIS A 177 -2.93 -0.11 1.25
N SER A 178 -2.43 -0.78 0.22
CA SER A 178 -1.88 -2.14 0.33
C SER A 178 -0.73 -2.20 1.33
N ILE A 179 0.23 -1.27 1.23
CA ILE A 179 1.38 -1.20 2.14
C ILE A 179 0.92 -0.92 3.57
N ARG A 180 -0.05 -0.03 3.78
CA ARG A 180 -0.59 0.27 5.12
C ARG A 180 -1.26 -0.94 5.76
N ILE A 181 -2.05 -1.69 5.01
CA ILE A 181 -2.71 -2.92 5.48
C ILE A 181 -1.66 -3.98 5.84
N MET A 182 -0.68 -4.20 4.96
CA MET A 182 0.45 -5.12 5.22
C MET A 182 1.18 -4.73 6.52
N LEU A 183 1.54 -3.46 6.71
CA LEU A 183 2.19 -3.00 7.94
C LEU A 183 1.32 -3.19 9.19
N LEU A 184 0.00 -2.98 9.07
CA LEU A 184 -0.94 -3.22 10.17
C LEU A 184 -0.95 -4.71 10.56
N PHE A 185 -1.02 -5.62 9.59
CA PHE A 185 -0.93 -7.06 9.87
C PHE A 185 0.44 -7.46 10.41
N ALA A 186 1.53 -6.92 9.87
CA ALA A 186 2.87 -7.15 10.42
C ALA A 186 2.98 -6.73 11.88
N LEU A 187 2.35 -5.61 12.28
CA LEU A 187 2.28 -5.16 13.67
C LEU A 187 1.50 -6.15 14.54
N PHE A 188 0.31 -6.59 14.10
CA PHE A 188 -0.46 -7.60 14.83
C PHE A 188 0.30 -8.93 14.95
N LEU A 189 0.89 -9.40 13.85
CA LEU A 189 1.71 -10.60 13.79
C LEU A 189 2.95 -10.49 14.66
N CYS A 190 3.49 -9.29 14.89
CA CYS A 190 4.58 -9.08 15.83
C CYS A 190 4.18 -9.51 17.26
N PHE A 191 2.92 -9.46 17.66
CA PHE A 191 2.50 -9.96 18.98
C PHE A 191 2.38 -11.48 19.06
N PHE A 192 2.31 -12.17 17.93
CA PHE A 192 2.24 -13.63 17.87
C PHE A 192 3.61 -14.24 17.54
N ALA A 193 4.09 -15.15 18.39
CA ALA A 193 5.40 -15.74 18.21
C ALA A 193 5.47 -16.57 16.90
N SER A 194 6.31 -16.13 15.96
CA SER A 194 6.77 -16.91 14.82
C SER A 194 7.75 -18.00 15.29
N SER A 195 7.84 -19.13 14.57
CA SER A 195 8.57 -20.32 15.03
C SER A 195 10.07 -20.14 15.28
N LYS A 196 10.70 -19.10 14.73
CA LYS A 196 12.09 -18.70 15.01
C LYS A 196 12.12 -17.33 15.69
N ASP A 197 11.83 -17.29 16.98
CA ASP A 197 11.90 -16.07 17.79
C ASP A 197 13.06 -16.18 18.79
N TYR A 198 14.01 -15.24 18.72
CA TYR A 198 15.18 -15.17 19.63
C TYR A 198 14.76 -14.83 21.08
N LEU A 199 13.53 -14.33 21.26
CA LEU A 199 12.92 -14.10 22.57
C LEU A 199 12.16 -15.32 23.10
N GLN A 200 12.24 -16.48 22.44
CA GLN A 200 11.64 -17.69 22.98
C GLN A 200 12.18 -17.98 24.39
N PRO A 201 11.32 -18.39 25.34
CA PRO A 201 11.75 -18.67 26.70
C PRO A 201 12.87 -19.71 26.79
N SER A 202 12.99 -20.64 25.83
CA SER A 202 14.10 -21.59 25.75
C SER A 202 15.44 -20.91 25.42
N GLU A 203 15.49 -20.10 24.37
CA GLU A 203 16.70 -19.40 23.94
C GLU A 203 17.17 -18.35 24.95
N PHE A 204 16.22 -17.59 25.50
CA PHE A 204 16.51 -16.59 26.54
C PHE A 204 17.02 -17.24 27.83
N ARG A 205 16.37 -18.32 28.30
CA ARG A 205 16.87 -19.10 29.45
C ARG A 205 18.25 -19.70 29.17
N GLY A 206 18.47 -20.22 27.96
CA GLY A 206 19.77 -20.76 27.56
C GLY A 206 20.87 -19.68 27.57
N ALA A 207 20.57 -18.48 27.10
CA ALA A 207 21.49 -17.34 27.19
C ALA A 207 21.81 -16.99 28.66
N LEU A 208 20.80 -16.86 29.52
CA LEU A 208 21.00 -16.58 30.94
C LEU A 208 21.78 -17.69 31.66
N GLN A 209 21.53 -18.96 31.35
CA GLN A 209 22.26 -20.10 31.91
C GLN A 209 23.73 -20.08 31.49
N ARG A 210 24.03 -19.82 30.21
CA ARG A 210 25.41 -19.64 29.73
C ARG A 210 26.10 -18.49 30.46
N TRP A 211 25.36 -17.40 30.71
CA TRP A 211 25.85 -16.22 31.43
C TRP A 211 26.11 -16.51 32.91
N GLY A 212 25.25 -17.28 33.57
CA GLY A 212 25.47 -17.74 34.93
C GLY A 212 26.67 -18.69 35.07
N LEU A 213 26.81 -19.66 34.17
CA LEU A 213 27.93 -20.61 34.16
C LEU A 213 29.28 -19.91 33.91
N ALA A 214 29.30 -18.92 33.01
CA ALA A 214 30.49 -18.12 32.73
C ALA A 214 30.97 -17.30 33.93
N LEU A 215 30.08 -16.96 34.87
CA LEU A 215 30.46 -16.25 36.10
C LEU A 215 31.05 -17.17 37.19
N GLN A 216 30.86 -18.48 37.06
CA GLN A 216 31.33 -19.49 38.01
C GLN A 216 32.70 -20.07 37.63
N LYS A 217 33.04 -20.13 36.33
CA LYS A 217 34.34 -20.63 35.86
C LYS A 217 35.41 -19.54 35.85
N GLU A 218 36.66 -19.90 36.18
CA GLU A 218 37.79 -18.96 36.17
C GLU A 218 38.08 -18.37 34.78
N GLY A 219 37.91 -19.15 33.70
CA GLY A 219 38.12 -18.72 32.32
C GLY A 219 36.98 -17.93 31.67
N GLY A 220 35.89 -17.66 32.41
CA GLY A 220 34.82 -16.76 31.97
C GLY A 220 34.03 -17.23 30.74
N PHE A 221 33.48 -16.26 30.00
CA PHE A 221 32.71 -16.45 28.76
C PHE A 221 33.49 -17.14 27.65
N THR A 222 34.79 -16.85 27.58
CA THR A 222 35.64 -17.30 26.48
C THR A 222 35.84 -18.80 26.52
N GLU A 223 36.03 -19.39 27.69
CA GLU A 223 36.33 -20.82 27.82
C GLU A 223 35.14 -21.67 27.37
N ILE A 224 33.94 -21.35 27.87
CA ILE A 224 32.68 -22.05 27.53
C ILE A 224 32.37 -21.99 26.03
N TYR A 225 32.46 -20.79 25.42
CA TYR A 225 32.19 -20.66 23.99
C TYR A 225 33.35 -21.17 23.12
N SER A 226 34.60 -21.09 23.60
CA SER A 226 35.75 -21.58 22.85
C SER A 226 35.74 -23.11 22.74
N GLU A 227 35.31 -23.84 23.76
CA GLU A 227 35.13 -25.31 23.67
C GLU A 227 34.08 -25.68 22.63
N GLU A 228 32.96 -24.96 22.56
CA GLU A 228 31.89 -25.23 21.60
C GLU A 228 32.30 -24.87 20.16
N VAL A 229 32.97 -23.73 19.97
CA VAL A 229 33.54 -23.32 18.68
C VAL A 229 34.66 -24.26 18.25
N GLN A 230 35.49 -24.74 19.19
CA GLN A 230 36.55 -25.71 18.91
C GLN A 230 35.96 -27.04 18.45
N LYS A 231 34.92 -27.56 19.12
CA LYS A 231 34.19 -28.76 18.64
C LYS A 231 33.65 -28.61 17.22
N LYS A 232 33.13 -27.43 16.86
CA LYS A 232 32.63 -27.17 15.49
C LYS A 232 33.77 -27.10 14.47
N LEU A 233 34.91 -26.52 14.84
CA LEU A 233 36.13 -26.52 14.02
C LEU A 233 36.68 -27.94 13.83
N ASP A 234 36.74 -28.74 14.89
CA ASP A 234 37.24 -30.11 14.86
C ASP A 234 36.32 -31.01 14.01
N ASN A 235 34.99 -30.83 14.10
CA ASN A 235 34.01 -31.51 13.24
C ASN A 235 34.15 -31.10 11.76
N LEU A 236 34.48 -29.85 11.49
CA LEU A 236 34.76 -29.39 10.12
C LEU A 236 36.04 -30.01 9.57
N GLU A 237 37.10 -30.04 10.37
CA GLU A 237 38.37 -30.64 9.97
C GLU A 237 38.27 -32.16 9.81
N SER A 238 37.46 -32.85 10.63
CA SER A 238 37.18 -34.27 10.45
C SER A 238 36.37 -34.54 9.19
N PHE A 239 35.35 -33.73 8.89
CA PHE A 239 34.60 -33.82 7.63
C PHE A 239 35.49 -33.63 6.41
N ARG A 240 36.39 -32.64 6.45
CA ARG A 240 37.37 -32.40 5.39
C ARG A 240 38.33 -33.59 5.23
N LYS A 241 38.85 -34.15 6.31
CA LYS A 241 39.71 -35.34 6.26
C LYS A 241 39.00 -36.55 5.67
N THR A 242 37.71 -36.75 5.98
CA THR A 242 36.90 -37.81 5.36
C THR A 242 36.76 -37.62 3.85
N LEU A 243 36.63 -36.37 3.38
CA LEU A 243 36.59 -36.05 1.95
C LEU A 243 37.96 -36.22 1.26
N GLU A 244 39.05 -35.87 1.94
CA GLU A 244 40.42 -36.04 1.43
C GLU A 244 40.86 -37.52 1.42
N LEU A 245 40.42 -38.33 2.39
CA LEU A 245 40.66 -39.78 2.43
C LEU A 245 39.80 -40.57 1.43
N SER A 246 38.68 -39.99 0.97
CA SER A 246 37.80 -40.55 -0.06
C SER A 246 38.06 -39.99 -1.46
N THR A 247 39.25 -39.41 -1.68
CA THR A 247 39.71 -38.80 -2.95
C THR A 247 39.69 -39.70 -4.18
N GLY A 248 39.44 -41.02 -4.02
CA GLY A 248 39.13 -41.92 -5.14
C GLY A 248 37.65 -41.94 -5.57
N ASN A 249 36.72 -41.50 -4.73
CA ASN A 249 35.26 -41.69 -4.90
C ASN A 249 34.44 -40.39 -4.91
N VAL A 250 35.08 -39.21 -4.74
CA VAL A 250 34.38 -37.91 -4.72
C VAL A 250 34.71 -37.11 -5.98
N PRO A 251 33.70 -36.67 -6.78
CA PRO A 251 33.94 -35.88 -7.99
C PRO A 251 34.68 -34.57 -7.70
N SER A 252 35.65 -34.22 -8.55
CA SER A 252 36.43 -32.97 -8.45
C SER A 252 35.58 -31.69 -8.44
N VAL A 253 34.44 -31.72 -9.13
CA VAL A 253 33.44 -30.63 -9.11
C VAL A 253 32.90 -30.40 -7.70
N LEU A 254 32.63 -31.46 -6.94
CA LEU A 254 32.14 -31.35 -5.57
C LEU A 254 33.22 -30.75 -4.66
N ALA A 255 34.48 -31.18 -4.82
CA ALA A 255 35.61 -30.63 -4.07
C ALA A 255 35.82 -29.13 -4.33
N PHE A 256 35.65 -28.68 -5.59
CA PHE A 256 35.73 -27.27 -5.97
C PHE A 256 34.68 -26.40 -5.25
N PHE A 257 33.44 -26.88 -5.08
CA PHE A 257 32.41 -26.14 -4.34
C PHE A 257 32.54 -26.25 -2.81
N LEU A 258 33.10 -27.35 -2.29
CA LEU A 258 33.28 -27.56 -0.86
C LEU A 258 34.43 -26.73 -0.27
N GLN A 259 35.47 -26.42 -1.05
CA GLN A 259 36.64 -25.71 -0.56
C GLN A 259 36.35 -24.24 -0.16
N PRO A 260 35.61 -23.43 -0.93
CA PRO A 260 35.16 -22.10 -0.51
C PRO A 260 34.24 -22.14 0.71
N LEU A 261 33.36 -23.14 0.81
CA LEU A 261 32.48 -23.35 1.96
C LEU A 261 33.29 -23.66 3.23
N PHE A 262 34.31 -24.50 3.13
CA PHE A 262 35.19 -24.81 4.25
C PHE A 262 35.99 -23.58 4.70
N PHE A 263 36.57 -22.83 3.75
CA PHE A 263 37.31 -21.60 4.06
C PHE A 263 36.42 -20.55 4.72
N SER A 264 35.23 -20.30 4.18
CA SER A 264 34.27 -19.34 4.74
C SER A 264 33.79 -19.76 6.13
N ALA A 265 33.52 -21.05 6.36
CA ALA A 265 33.18 -21.57 7.67
C ALA A 265 34.35 -21.40 8.67
N LYS A 266 35.58 -21.77 8.27
CA LYS A 266 36.78 -21.62 9.12
C LYS A 266 37.04 -20.14 9.44
N LEU A 267 36.90 -19.25 8.47
CA LEU A 267 37.01 -17.80 8.66
C LEU A 267 35.96 -17.29 9.65
N TYR A 268 34.69 -17.69 9.49
CA TYR A 268 33.60 -17.35 10.40
C TYR A 268 33.90 -17.77 11.84
N TYR A 269 34.28 -19.02 12.07
CA TYR A 269 34.59 -19.52 13.43
C TYR A 269 35.84 -18.88 14.03
N ASN A 270 36.88 -18.61 13.24
CA ASN A 270 38.07 -17.90 13.70
C ASN A 270 37.78 -16.44 14.06
N LEU A 271 36.99 -15.74 13.25
CA LEU A 271 36.53 -14.38 13.55
C LEU A 271 35.68 -14.37 14.82
N GLN A 272 34.79 -15.35 14.99
CA GLN A 272 33.98 -15.50 16.20
C GLN A 272 34.88 -15.72 17.43
N LYS A 273 35.88 -16.61 17.35
CA LYS A 273 36.85 -16.86 18.44
C LYS A 273 37.68 -15.60 18.77
N TRP A 274 38.11 -14.86 17.75
CA TRP A 274 38.83 -13.59 17.92
C TRP A 274 37.98 -12.53 18.61
N PHE A 275 36.71 -12.39 18.17
CA PHE A 275 35.75 -11.43 18.72
C PHE A 275 35.38 -11.77 20.17
N LEU A 276 35.15 -13.05 20.47
CA LEU A 276 34.88 -13.52 21.84
C LEU A 276 36.05 -13.21 22.79
N LYS A 277 37.30 -13.43 22.36
CA LYS A 277 38.48 -13.06 23.16
C LYS A 277 38.57 -11.56 23.46
N ARG A 278 38.10 -10.71 22.55
CA ARG A 278 38.10 -9.25 22.69
C ARG A 278 36.99 -8.73 23.62
N ILE A 279 35.91 -9.48 23.74
CA ILE A 279 34.68 -9.10 24.48
C ILE A 279 34.61 -9.81 25.84
N ASP A 280 35.61 -10.60 26.20
CA ASP A 280 35.61 -11.30 27.47
C ASP A 280 35.82 -10.35 28.66
N PHE A 281 34.71 -10.07 29.34
CA PHE A 281 34.67 -9.18 30.50
C PHE A 281 34.57 -9.95 31.82
N THR A 282 34.53 -11.27 31.77
CA THR A 282 34.20 -12.17 32.89
C THR A 282 35.40 -12.92 33.46
N ARG A 283 36.63 -12.47 33.18
CA ARG A 283 37.84 -13.15 33.70
C ARG A 283 37.93 -13.10 35.23
N GLY A 284 37.89 -14.29 35.84
CA GLY A 284 37.97 -14.54 37.27
C GLY A 284 36.63 -14.96 37.89
N ASN A 285 36.68 -15.74 38.96
CA ASN A 285 35.50 -16.19 39.69
C ASN A 285 34.77 -14.99 40.33
N TRP A 286 33.44 -14.91 40.16
CA TRP A 286 32.62 -13.80 40.70
C TRP A 286 32.84 -13.55 42.20
N GLN A 287 33.07 -14.62 42.96
CA GLN A 287 33.27 -14.54 44.41
C GLN A 287 34.59 -13.86 44.79
N GLU A 288 35.62 -14.00 43.96
CA GLU A 288 36.97 -13.48 44.20
C GLU A 288 37.16 -12.04 43.69
N MET A 289 36.17 -11.49 42.97
CA MET A 289 36.27 -10.14 42.42
C MET A 289 36.07 -9.04 43.47
N SER A 290 36.88 -7.97 43.37
CA SER A 290 36.70 -6.74 44.16
C SER A 290 35.36 -6.06 43.86
N ARG A 291 34.83 -5.31 44.84
CA ARG A 291 33.50 -4.68 44.76
C ARG A 291 33.31 -3.77 43.53
N LYS A 292 34.36 -3.01 43.16
CA LYS A 292 34.36 -2.14 41.96
C LYS A 292 34.34 -2.94 40.66
N LYS A 293 35.12 -4.03 40.59
CA LYS A 293 35.17 -4.90 39.40
C LYS A 293 33.84 -5.62 39.22
N ARG A 294 33.24 -6.12 40.30
CA ARG A 294 31.91 -6.74 40.30
C ARG A 294 30.84 -5.80 39.75
N MET A 295 30.82 -4.54 40.20
CA MET A 295 29.86 -3.53 39.72
C MET A 295 30.01 -3.24 38.22
N TRP A 296 31.25 -3.13 37.72
CA TRP A 296 31.53 -2.95 36.29
C TRP A 296 31.09 -4.15 35.44
N VAL A 297 31.33 -5.37 35.91
CA VAL A 297 30.88 -6.59 35.22
C VAL A 297 29.35 -6.68 35.22
N SER A 298 28.68 -6.39 36.35
CA SER A 298 27.22 -6.29 36.43
C SER A 298 26.64 -5.32 35.41
N MET A 299 27.20 -4.11 35.30
CA MET A 299 26.71 -3.09 34.37
C MET A 299 26.82 -3.56 32.92
N ARG A 300 27.93 -4.22 32.55
CA ARG A 300 28.10 -4.75 31.18
C ARG A 300 27.17 -5.91 30.88
N ILE A 301 26.96 -6.81 31.84
CA ILE A 301 25.97 -7.90 31.69
C ILE A 301 24.57 -7.31 31.52
N PHE A 302 24.21 -6.29 32.30
CA PHE A 302 22.94 -5.59 32.14
C PHE A 302 22.79 -4.98 30.75
N VAL A 303 23.81 -4.25 30.27
CA VAL A 303 23.81 -3.70 28.90
C VAL A 303 23.69 -4.81 27.86
N ALA A 304 24.38 -5.94 28.03
CA ALA A 304 24.27 -7.09 27.13
C ALA A 304 22.87 -7.72 27.14
N ILE A 305 22.22 -7.85 28.31
CA ILE A 305 20.81 -8.29 28.42
C ILE A 305 19.90 -7.34 27.64
N VAL A 306 20.03 -6.03 27.86
CA VAL A 306 19.21 -5.00 27.19
C VAL A 306 19.41 -5.04 25.67
N LEU A 307 20.65 -5.14 25.20
CA LEU A 307 20.96 -5.28 23.78
C LEU A 307 20.39 -6.57 23.19
N LEU A 308 20.44 -7.69 23.92
CA LEU A 308 19.85 -8.95 23.48
C LEU A 308 18.32 -8.86 23.38
N LEU A 309 17.66 -8.19 24.32
CA LEU A 309 16.22 -7.95 24.27
C LEU A 309 15.84 -7.05 23.09
N PHE A 310 16.59 -5.97 22.87
CA PHE A 310 16.38 -5.07 21.74
C PHE A 310 16.61 -5.77 20.41
N TRP A 311 17.70 -6.55 20.29
CA TRP A 311 17.98 -7.36 19.11
C TRP A 311 16.88 -8.39 18.85
N GLY A 312 16.40 -9.07 19.91
CA GLY A 312 15.29 -10.00 19.82
C GLY A 312 14.00 -9.34 19.32
N LEU A 313 13.66 -8.16 19.87
CA LEU A 313 12.49 -7.39 19.44
C LEU A 313 12.64 -6.93 17.97
N PHE A 314 13.82 -6.45 17.60
CA PHE A 314 14.12 -6.05 16.23
C PHE A 314 13.96 -7.22 15.24
N MET A 315 14.55 -8.38 15.55
CA MET A 315 14.40 -9.59 14.73
C MET A 315 12.95 -10.06 14.65
N ARG A 316 12.18 -9.87 15.72
CA ARG A 316 10.75 -10.20 15.74
C ARG A 316 9.94 -9.32 14.80
N VAL A 317 10.21 -8.01 14.76
CA VAL A 317 9.61 -7.07 13.80
C VAL A 317 9.99 -7.45 12.36
N LEU A 318 11.25 -7.78 12.08
CA LEU A 318 11.66 -8.23 10.75
C LEU A 318 10.97 -9.53 10.34
N ASN A 319 10.86 -10.49 11.25
CA ASN A 319 10.20 -11.76 10.99
C ASN A 319 8.69 -11.59 10.75
N SER A 320 8.01 -10.72 11.49
CA SER A 320 6.58 -10.45 11.28
C SER A 320 6.32 -9.69 9.99
N LEU A 321 7.20 -8.75 9.62
CA LEU A 321 7.16 -8.07 8.33
C LEU A 321 7.37 -9.05 7.17
N ALA A 322 8.38 -9.93 7.26
CA ALA A 322 8.64 -10.93 6.24
C ALA A 322 7.47 -11.91 6.10
N LEU A 323 6.88 -12.34 7.23
CA LEU A 323 5.68 -13.18 7.22
C LEU A 323 4.52 -12.45 6.54
N SER A 324 4.19 -11.24 6.97
CA SER A 324 3.13 -10.41 6.39
C SER A 324 3.34 -10.19 4.89
N MET A 325 4.54 -9.81 4.46
CA MET A 325 4.87 -9.61 3.04
C MET A 325 4.64 -10.87 2.21
N ASN A 326 5.10 -12.04 2.69
CA ASN A 326 4.85 -13.30 2.02
C ASN A 326 3.35 -13.61 1.96
N CYS A 327 2.63 -13.42 3.06
CA CYS A 327 1.19 -13.70 3.11
C CYS A 327 0.40 -12.80 2.16
N PHE A 328 0.74 -11.51 2.14
CA PHE A 328 0.09 -10.50 1.32
C PHE A 328 0.33 -10.71 -0.18
N VAL A 329 1.56 -11.01 -0.59
CA VAL A 329 1.93 -11.13 -2.01
C VAL A 329 1.62 -12.51 -2.59
N THR A 330 1.81 -13.58 -1.81
CA THR A 330 1.70 -14.96 -2.32
C THR A 330 0.50 -15.72 -1.76
N LEU A 331 -0.50 -15.04 -1.16
CA LEU A 331 -1.61 -15.69 -0.44
C LEU A 331 -1.13 -16.58 0.73
N GLY A 332 0.11 -16.41 1.19
CA GLY A 332 0.72 -17.26 2.20
C GLY A 332 1.12 -18.64 1.68
N TYR A 333 1.29 -18.81 0.36
CA TYR A 333 1.80 -20.05 -0.22
C TYR A 333 3.25 -20.30 0.26
N GLY A 334 3.43 -21.32 1.11
CA GLY A 334 4.68 -21.68 1.78
C GLY A 334 4.45 -22.31 3.16
N GLU A 335 5.52 -22.66 3.89
CA GLU A 335 5.41 -23.06 5.31
C GLU A 335 5.00 -21.85 6.16
N ILE A 336 3.69 -21.67 6.37
CA ILE A 336 3.18 -20.70 7.33
C ILE A 336 3.60 -21.15 8.73
N LYS A 337 4.68 -20.56 9.24
CA LYS A 337 5.25 -20.81 10.57
C LYS A 337 4.44 -20.20 11.72
N ALA A 338 3.18 -19.85 11.46
CA ALA A 338 2.23 -19.30 12.43
C ALA A 338 1.37 -20.42 13.05
N LYS A 339 1.11 -20.32 14.35
CA LYS A 339 0.28 -21.27 15.10
C LYS A 339 -0.92 -20.55 15.71
N GLY A 340 -2.03 -21.28 15.93
CA GLY A 340 -3.23 -20.75 16.57
C GLY A 340 -3.88 -19.60 15.79
N ILE A 341 -4.30 -18.55 16.50
CA ILE A 341 -5.02 -17.38 15.95
C ILE A 341 -4.25 -16.70 14.81
N ALA A 342 -2.92 -16.62 14.93
CA ALA A 342 -2.07 -16.00 13.92
C ALA A 342 -2.20 -16.65 12.54
N LYS A 343 -2.52 -17.95 12.48
CA LYS A 343 -2.75 -18.65 11.20
C LYS A 343 -3.98 -18.10 10.46
N TYR A 344 -5.06 -17.82 11.19
CA TYR A 344 -6.28 -17.26 10.59
C TYR A 344 -6.07 -15.81 10.15
N LEU A 345 -5.32 -15.02 10.92
CA LEU A 345 -4.95 -13.65 10.55
C LEU A 345 -4.14 -13.62 9.26
N VAL A 346 -3.17 -14.53 9.11
CA VAL A 346 -2.38 -14.68 7.88
C VAL A 346 -3.25 -15.02 6.66
N VAL A 347 -4.21 -15.94 6.81
CA VAL A 347 -5.11 -16.32 5.69
C VAL A 347 -5.96 -15.12 5.28
N LEU A 348 -6.53 -14.41 6.25
CA LEU A 348 -7.34 -13.22 6.02
C LEU A 348 -6.51 -12.09 5.39
N GLU A 349 -5.28 -11.87 5.84
CA GLU A 349 -4.32 -10.96 5.20
C GLU A 349 -4.07 -11.35 3.74
N GLY A 350 -3.87 -12.64 3.45
CA GLY A 350 -3.67 -13.12 2.08
C GLY A 350 -4.85 -12.81 1.16
N VAL A 351 -6.10 -12.98 1.64
CA VAL A 351 -7.30 -12.61 0.87
C VAL A 351 -7.35 -11.10 0.58
N PHE A 352 -7.01 -10.28 1.58
CA PHE A 352 -6.91 -8.83 1.37
C PHE A 352 -5.80 -8.48 0.38
N GLY A 353 -4.62 -9.09 0.52
CA GLY A 353 -3.48 -8.86 -0.37
C GLY A 353 -3.79 -9.20 -1.81
N TRP A 354 -4.36 -10.38 -2.05
CA TRP A 354 -4.79 -10.81 -3.39
C TRP A 354 -5.83 -9.86 -4.00
N THR A 355 -6.84 -9.44 -3.22
CA THR A 355 -7.87 -8.52 -3.69
C THR A 355 -7.25 -7.16 -4.08
N MET A 356 -6.38 -6.62 -3.22
CA MET A 356 -5.73 -5.33 -3.43
C MET A 356 -4.76 -5.35 -4.62
N LEU A 357 -3.97 -6.42 -4.77
CA LEU A 357 -3.08 -6.60 -5.91
C LEU A 357 -3.85 -6.75 -7.22
N THR A 358 -5.03 -7.36 -7.19
CA THR A 358 -5.93 -7.46 -8.35
C THR A 358 -6.47 -6.09 -8.73
N ILE A 359 -6.96 -5.30 -7.76
CA ILE A 359 -7.43 -3.92 -8.00
C ILE A 359 -6.30 -3.04 -8.53
N PHE A 360 -5.10 -3.15 -7.94
CA PHE A 360 -3.91 -2.43 -8.41
C PHE A 360 -3.58 -2.79 -9.85
N SER A 361 -3.51 -4.07 -10.18
CA SER A 361 -3.21 -4.57 -11.54
C SER A 361 -4.26 -4.09 -12.55
N ALA A 362 -5.54 -4.20 -12.21
CA ALA A 362 -6.63 -3.73 -13.05
C ALA A 362 -6.54 -2.21 -13.30
N SER A 363 -6.27 -1.42 -12.25
CA SER A 363 -6.09 0.03 -12.35
C SER A 363 -4.90 0.39 -13.24
N LEU A 364 -3.79 -0.34 -13.12
CA LEU A 364 -2.59 -0.14 -13.93
C LEU A 364 -2.85 -0.48 -15.40
N ILE A 365 -3.57 -1.58 -15.69
CA ILE A 365 -4.00 -1.93 -17.05
C ILE A 365 -4.88 -0.82 -17.63
N THR A 366 -5.86 -0.32 -16.87
CA THR A 366 -6.72 0.79 -17.32
C THR A 366 -5.91 2.04 -17.67
N GLN A 367 -4.87 2.37 -16.91
CA GLN A 367 -3.98 3.48 -17.21
C GLN A 367 -3.05 3.27 -18.42
N LEU A 368 -2.73 2.01 -18.74
CA LEU A 368 -1.90 1.70 -19.91
C LEU A 368 -2.74 1.62 -21.20
N MET A 369 -3.99 1.20 -21.10
CA MET A 369 -4.90 1.06 -22.24
C MET A 369 -5.64 2.35 -22.60
N GLY A 370 -5.76 3.29 -21.66
CA GLY A 370 -6.26 4.66 -21.88
C GLY A 370 -5.11 5.65 -21.98
#